data_AF-A0A3B9UPP5-F1
#
_entry.id   AF-A0A3B9UPP5-F1
#
_cell.length_a   1.000
_cell.length_b   1.000
_cell.length_c   1.000
_cell.angle_alpha   90.00
_cell.angle_beta   90.00
_cell.angle_gamma   90.00
#
_symmetry.space_group_name_H-M   'P 1'
#
loop_
_entity.id
_entity.type
_entity.pdbx_description
1 polymer ?
#
loop_
_entity_poly.entity_id
_entity_poly.type
_entity_poly.pdbx_seq_one_letter_code
_entity_poly.pdbx_strand_id
1 'polypeptide(L)' 'MRKEEMTPRERMDAFAKGEEIDRVICIPDMGVTMAPFIGVTAREYYHSAELMANLEIALFRRLGH' A
#
# COMPACT_ATOMS: atom_id res chain seq x y z
N MET A 1 -4.74 0.41 -16.53
CA MET A 1 -5.47 0.00 -15.32
C MET A 1 -6.90 -0.31 -15.73
N ARG A 2 -7.51 -1.37 -15.18
CA ARG A 2 -8.95 -1.59 -15.32
C ARG A 2 -9.68 -0.41 -14.66
N LYS A 3 -10.86 -0.05 -15.15
CA LYS A 3 -11.72 0.92 -14.48
C LYS A 3 -12.13 0.30 -13.14
N GLU A 4 -11.76 0.94 -12.04
CA GLU A 4 -12.19 0.51 -10.71
C GLU A 4 -13.58 1.08 -10.42
N GLU A 5 -14.43 0.26 -9.82
CA GLU A 5 -15.78 0.66 -9.40
C GLU A 5 -15.76 1.15 -7.94
N MET A 6 -14.82 0.63 -7.13
CA MET A 6 -14.53 1.07 -5.77
C MET A 6 -13.07 1.54 -5.65
N THR A 7 -12.86 2.59 -4.86
CA THR A 7 -11.53 2.93 -4.36
C THR A 7 -11.01 1.86 -3.39
N PRO A 8 -9.68 1.76 -3.15
CA PRO A 8 -9.14 0.88 -2.11
C PRO A 8 -9.80 1.07 -0.73
N ARG A 9 -10.09 2.32 -0.35
CA ARG A 9 -10.78 2.64 0.92
C ARG A 9 -12.20 2.05 0.95
N GLU A 10 -13.01 2.33 -0.06
CA GLU A 10 -14.39 1.84 -0.13
C GLU A 10 -14.46 0.32 -0.11
N ARG A 11 -13.54 -0.34 -0.83
CA ARG A 11 -13.45 -1.81 -0.86
C ARG A 11 -13.13 -2.40 0.52
N MET A 12 -12.19 -1.79 1.25
CA MET A 12 -11.85 -2.21 2.61
C MET A 12 -13.03 -2.04 3.57
N ASP A 13 -13.80 -0.95 3.44
CA ASP A 13 -14.95 -0.68 4.28
C ASP A 13 -16.10 -1.67 4.00
N ALA A 14 -16.36 -2.00 2.73
CA ALA A 14 -17.34 -3.02 2.33
C ALA A 14 -16.93 -4.42 2.82
N PHE A 15 -15.66 -4.79 2.64
CA PHE A 15 -15.12 -6.06 3.13
C PHE A 15 -15.27 -6.22 4.64
N ALA A 16 -14.99 -5.16 5.42
CA ALA A 16 -15.13 -5.20 6.88
C ALA A 16 -16.58 -5.41 7.35
N LYS A 17 -17.56 -5.04 6.52
CA LYS A 17 -18.99 -5.25 6.77
C LYS A 17 -19.53 -6.58 6.22
N GLY A 18 -18.72 -7.32 5.47
CA GLY A 18 -19.15 -8.53 4.75
C GLY A 18 -20.03 -8.23 3.53
N GLU A 19 -19.92 -7.02 2.96
CA GLU A 19 -20.62 -6.61 1.75
C GLU A 19 -19.89 -7.12 0.48
N GLU A 20 -20.58 -7.11 -0.66
CA GLU A 20 -19.98 -7.47 -1.95
C GLU A 20 -18.89 -6.46 -2.35
N ILE A 21 -17.78 -6.97 -2.91
CA ILE A 21 -16.63 -6.16 -3.34
C ILE A 21 -16.38 -6.34 -4.85
N ASP A 22 -15.97 -5.26 -5.52
CA ASP A 22 -15.74 -5.24 -6.98
C ASP A 22 -14.56 -6.14 -7.44
N ARG A 23 -13.65 -6.48 -6.52
CA ARG A 23 -12.55 -7.43 -6.72
C ARG A 23 -11.93 -7.87 -5.38
N VAL A 24 -11.16 -8.95 -5.43
CA VAL A 24 -10.33 -9.41 -4.30
C VAL A 24 -9.33 -8.31 -3.89
N ILE A 25 -9.31 -8.01 -2.59
CA ILE A 25 -8.33 -7.11 -1.95
C ILE A 25 -6.94 -7.73 -2.03
N CYS A 26 -5.94 -6.92 -2.37
CA CYS A 26 -4.54 -7.33 -2.40
C CYS A 26 -3.73 -6.31 -1.61
N ILE A 27 -3.20 -6.69 -0.45
CA ILE A 27 -2.32 -5.85 0.37
C ILE A 27 -0.96 -6.56 0.43
N PRO A 28 0.03 -6.15 -0.39
CA PRO A 28 1.35 -6.76 -0.36
C PRO A 28 2.10 -6.37 0.91
N ASP A 29 2.70 -7.34 1.60
CA ASP A 29 3.61 -7.08 2.72
C ASP A 29 4.98 -6.66 2.18
N MET A 30 5.32 -5.38 2.32
CA MET A 30 6.48 -4.77 1.67
C MET A 30 7.48 -4.17 2.65
N GLY A 31 7.05 -3.30 3.56
CA GLY A 31 7.85 -2.80 4.68
C GLY A 31 9.31 -2.50 4.35
N VAL A 32 10.23 -2.92 5.23
CA VAL A 32 11.67 -2.68 5.04
C VAL A 32 12.25 -3.34 3.80
N THR A 33 11.67 -4.44 3.32
CA THR A 33 12.22 -5.19 2.17
C THR A 33 12.18 -4.36 0.90
N MET A 34 11.33 -3.33 0.87
CA MET A 34 11.20 -2.37 -0.22
C MET A 34 11.93 -1.04 0.02
N ALA A 35 12.71 -0.87 1.10
CA ALA A 35 13.51 0.35 1.31
C ALA A 35 14.35 0.79 0.10
N PRO A 36 14.96 -0.12 -0.71
CA PRO A 36 15.66 0.27 -1.93
C PRO A 36 14.79 1.00 -2.97
N PHE A 37 13.45 0.85 -2.91
CA PHE A 37 12.52 1.51 -3.82
C PHE A 37 12.56 3.04 -3.74
N ILE A 38 12.90 3.59 -2.56
CA ILE A 38 13.11 5.02 -2.34
C ILE A 38 14.60 5.38 -2.21
N GLY A 39 15.50 4.45 -2.55
CA GLY A 39 16.94 4.68 -2.54
C GLY A 39 17.59 4.75 -1.16
N VAL A 40 16.97 4.17 -0.12
CA VAL A 40 17.50 4.19 1.26
C VAL A 40 17.84 2.79 1.76
N THR A 41 18.74 2.72 2.73
CA THR A 41 19.10 1.47 3.41
C THR A 41 18.05 1.07 4.45
N ALA A 42 18.04 -0.22 4.82
CA ALA A 42 17.20 -0.71 5.91
C ALA A 42 17.46 0.01 7.24
N ARG A 43 18.73 0.39 7.49
CA ARG A 43 19.11 1.15 8.70
C ARG A 43 18.45 2.53 8.72
N GLU A 44 18.50 3.27 7.62
CA GLU A 44 17.87 4.58 7.51
C GLU A 44 16.35 4.49 7.65
N TYR A 45 15.73 3.50 6.98
CA TYR A 45 14.29 3.24 7.06
C TYR A 45 13.82 3.06 8.51
N TYR A 46 14.48 2.19 9.28
CA TYR A 46 14.06 1.91 10.66
C TYR A 46 14.31 3.06 11.65
N HIS A 47 15.11 4.06 11.27
CA HIS A 47 15.44 5.20 12.13
C HIS A 47 14.79 6.52 11.65
N SER A 48 13.82 6.45 10.74
CA SER A 48 13.06 7.62 10.30
C SER A 48 11.63 7.25 9.96
N ALA A 49 10.69 7.71 10.80
CA ALA A 49 9.25 7.57 10.54
C ALA A 49 8.82 8.24 9.23
N GLU A 50 9.51 9.31 8.82
CA GLU A 50 9.27 9.98 7.54
C GLU A 50 9.66 9.09 6.36
N LEU A 51 10.81 8.42 6.42
CA LEU A 51 11.21 7.47 5.37
C LEU A 51 10.25 6.28 5.30
N MET A 52 9.74 5.81 6.44
CA MET A 52 8.71 4.77 6.48
C MET A 52 7.44 5.21 5.75
N ALA A 53 6.91 6.40 6.08
CA ALA A 53 5.72 6.94 5.43
C ALA A 53 5.93 7.19 3.92
N ASN A 54 7.08 7.75 3.54
CA ASN A 54 7.42 8.02 2.16
C ASN A 54 7.49 6.75 1.31
N LEU A 55 8.00 5.65 1.87
CA LEU A 55 8.02 4.37 1.19
C LEU A 55 6.60 3.88 0.89
N GLU A 56 5.71 3.87 1.88
CA GLU A 56 4.33 3.41 1.71
C GLU A 56 3.56 4.26 0.67
N ILE A 57 3.74 5.59 0.71
CA ILE A 57 3.14 6.50 -0.27
C ILE A 57 3.66 6.20 -1.68
N ALA A 58 4.96 5.99 -1.84
CA ALA A 58 5.58 5.70 -3.12
C ALA A 58 5.09 4.35 -3.69
N LEU A 59 4.96 3.34 -2.83
CA LEU A 59 4.47 2.02 -3.18
C LEU A 59 2.98 2.03 -3.55
N PHE A 60 2.14 2.74 -2.80
CA PHE A 60 0.72 2.93 -3.12
C PHE A 60 0.56 3.60 -4.50
N ARG A 61 1.31 4.67 -4.77
CA ARG A 61 1.30 5.34 -6.09
C ARG A 61 1.76 4.43 -7.23
N ARG A 62 2.68 3.50 -6.96
CA ARG A 62 3.26 2.61 -7.98
C ARG A 62 2.40 1.39 -8.28
N LEU A 63 1.74 0.83 -7.27
CA LEU A 63 1.03 -0.45 -7.35
C LEU A 63 -0.49 -0.33 -7.27
N GLY A 64 -1.02 0.74 -6.68
CA GLY A 64 -2.46 0.99 -6.56
C GLY A 64 -3.21 -0.07 -5.75
N HIS A 65 -2.61 -0.54 -4.65
CA HIS A 65 -3.23 -1.51 -3.75
C HIS A 65 -4.18 -0.85 -2.75
#